data_AF-W6RSM8-F1
#
_entry.id   AF-W6RSM8-F1
#
_cell.length_a   1.000
_cell.length_b   1.000
_cell.length_c   1.000
_cell.angle_alpha   90.00
_cell.angle_beta   90.00
_cell.angle_gamma   90.00
#
_symmetry.space_group_name_H-M   'P 1'
#
loop_
_entity.id
_entity.type
_entity.pdbx_description
1 polymer ?
#
loop_
_entity_poly.entity_id
_entity_poly.type
_entity_poly.pdbx_seq_one_letter_code
_entity_poly.pdbx_strand_id
1 'polypeptide(L)'
;MHQEHSQARQYESHLVCRRARNALADRRITACIPSKANRKVPIPHDVVLYKQRHKIENMFGKLKDWRRIHTRYDRCAHTFFSSICIAAAVIFWL
;
A
#
# COMPACT_ATOMS: atom_id res chain seq x y z
N MET A 1 -12.59 -11.23 28.33
CA MET A 1 -11.86 -11.74 27.15
C MET A 1 -11.82 -10.80 25.95
N HIS A 2 -12.87 -10.05 25.58
CA HIS A 2 -12.83 -9.19 24.37
C HIS A 2 -11.83 -8.02 24.42
N GLN A 3 -11.50 -7.48 25.60
CA GLN A 3 -10.55 -6.36 25.75
C GLN A 3 -9.08 -6.78 25.60
N GLU A 4 -8.70 -8.00 25.96
CA GLU A 4 -7.31 -8.45 25.82
C GLU A 4 -6.96 -8.75 24.36
N HIS A 5 -7.89 -9.35 23.59
CA HIS A 5 -7.70 -9.55 22.15
C HIS A 5 -7.68 -8.24 21.35
N SER A 6 -8.35 -7.19 21.82
CA SER A 6 -8.28 -5.87 21.16
C SER A 6 -6.97 -5.15 21.48
N GLN A 7 -6.49 -5.24 22.73
CA GLN A 7 -5.16 -4.75 23.11
C GLN A 7 -4.03 -5.52 22.41
N ALA A 8 -4.17 -6.85 22.26
CA ALA A 8 -3.26 -7.72 21.54
C ALA A 8 -3.09 -7.28 20.07
N ARG A 9 -4.21 -7.09 19.37
CA ARG A 9 -4.19 -6.59 17.99
C ARG A 9 -3.65 -5.17 17.87
N GLN A 10 -3.79 -4.35 18.92
CA GLN A 10 -3.30 -2.99 18.91
C GLN A 10 -1.77 -2.92 19.06
N TYR A 11 -1.16 -3.73 19.92
CA TYR A 11 0.30 -3.79 20.06
C TYR A 11 0.97 -4.30 18.78
N GLU A 12 0.45 -5.39 18.19
CA GLU A 12 0.97 -5.97 16.94
C GLU A 12 0.95 -4.92 15.82
N SER A 13 -0.17 -4.20 15.67
CA SER A 13 -0.29 -3.17 14.64
C SER A 13 0.70 -2.00 14.82
N HIS A 14 0.97 -1.60 16.07
CA HIS A 14 1.94 -0.54 16.35
C HIS A 14 3.37 -0.99 16.07
N LEU A 15 3.69 -2.25 16.41
CA LEU A 15 4.98 -2.87 16.15
C LEU A 15 5.29 -2.94 14.66
N VAL A 16 4.33 -3.36 13.83
CA VAL A 16 4.48 -3.44 12.37
C VAL A 16 4.77 -2.08 11.77
N CYS A 17 3.97 -1.05 12.09
CA CYS A 17 4.21 0.29 11.56
C CYS A 17 5.55 0.87 12.05
N ARG A 18 5.98 0.54 13.27
CA ARG A 18 7.29 0.98 13.80
C ARG A 18 8.45 0.32 13.06
N ARG A 19 8.40 -0.99 12.84
CA ARG A 19 9.40 -1.74 12.06
C ARG A 19 9.53 -1.20 10.65
N ALA A 20 8.41 -0.96 9.97
CA ALA A 20 8.40 -0.39 8.62
C ALA A 20 9.07 0.99 8.58
N ARG A 21 8.79 1.87 9.54
CA ARG A 21 9.45 3.19 9.60
C ARG A 21 10.95 3.10 9.90
N ASN A 22 11.36 2.20 10.79
CA ASN A 22 12.79 2.01 11.09
C ASN A 22 13.54 1.54 9.85
N ALA A 23 13.02 0.54 9.13
CA ALA A 23 13.62 0.06 7.89
C ALA A 23 13.70 1.14 6.79
N LEU A 24 12.73 2.07 6.75
CA LEU A 24 12.76 3.22 5.85
C LEU A 24 13.79 4.27 6.30
N ALA A 25 13.90 4.52 7.60
CA ALA A 25 14.90 5.42 8.17
C ALA A 25 16.32 4.93 7.92
N ASP A 26 16.57 3.62 8.03
CA ASP A 26 17.86 2.99 7.71
C ASP A 26 18.25 3.23 6.23
N ARG A 27 17.25 3.32 5.35
CA ARG A 27 17.41 3.62 3.92
C ARG A 27 17.39 5.12 3.60
N ARG A 28 17.33 5.99 4.61
CA ARG A 28 17.19 7.45 4.48
C ARG A 28 15.93 7.88 3.71
N ILE A 29 14.85 7.12 3.82
CA ILE A 29 13.55 7.41 3.19
C ILE A 29 12.58 7.96 4.24
N THR A 30 12.00 9.12 3.96
CA THR A 30 10.95 9.72 4.82
C THR A 30 9.65 8.94 4.71
N ALA A 31 9.21 8.33 5.81
CA ALA A 31 8.02 7.49 5.84
C ALA A 31 6.73 8.33 6.02
N CYS A 32 5.89 8.41 4.98
CA CYS A 32 4.56 9.03 5.06
C CYS A 32 3.47 8.01 5.45
N ILE A 33 3.57 7.43 6.65
CA ILE A 33 2.65 6.40 7.16
C ILE A 33 1.79 6.99 8.28
N PRO A 34 0.45 7.08 8.12
CA PRO A 34 -0.41 7.66 9.15
C PRO A 34 -0.40 6.81 10.42
N SER A 35 -0.72 7.44 11.54
CA SER A 35 -0.98 6.72 12.78
C SER A 35 -2.37 6.11 12.78
N LYS A 36 -2.50 4.95 13.43
CA LYS A 36 -3.81 4.35 13.72
C LYS A 36 -4.64 5.30 14.59
N ALA A 37 -5.95 5.37 14.36
CA ALA A 37 -6.87 6.28 15.04
C ALA A 37 -6.81 6.20 16.58
N ASN A 38 -6.60 4.99 17.13
CA ASN A 38 -6.57 4.75 18.59
C ASN A 38 -5.22 5.07 19.25
N ARG A 39 -4.32 5.81 18.57
CA ARG A 39 -2.99 6.11 19.11
C ARG A 39 -3.00 7.41 19.89
N LYS A 40 -2.50 7.37 21.14
CA LYS A 40 -2.42 8.53 22.04
C LYS A 40 -1.56 9.69 21.49
N VAL A 41 -0.46 9.36 20.82
CA VAL A 41 0.44 10.35 20.19
C VAL A 41 0.40 10.15 18.67
N PRO A 42 -0.22 11.07 17.91
CA PRO A 42 -0.22 11.00 16.45
C PRO A 42 1.18 11.28 15.90
N ILE A 43 1.55 10.58 14.83
CA ILE A 43 2.77 10.88 14.07
C ILE A 43 2.44 11.93 13.01
N PRO A 44 3.25 13.01 12.93
CA PRO A 44 3.15 13.97 11.83
C PRO A 44 3.46 13.26 10.51
N HIS A 45 2.55 13.41 9.55
CA HIS A 45 2.71 12.93 8.18
C HIS A 45 2.04 13.94 7.26
N ASP A 46 2.48 13.97 6.00
CA ASP A 46 1.87 14.82 4.98
C ASP A 46 0.53 14.20 4.54
N VAL A 47 -0.57 14.81 4.98
CA VAL A 47 -1.92 14.39 4.62
C VAL A 47 -2.25 14.60 3.15
N VAL A 48 -1.66 15.60 2.49
CA VAL A 48 -1.89 15.87 1.07
C VAL A 48 -1.21 14.80 0.24
N LEU A 49 0.05 14.50 0.55
CA LEU A 49 0.81 13.43 -0.10
C LEU A 49 0.14 12.06 0.15
N TYR A 50 -0.31 11.80 1.38
CA TYR A 50 -1.00 10.56 1.71
C TYR A 50 -2.33 10.40 0.96
N LYS A 51 -3.09 11.48 0.72
CA LYS A 51 -4.31 11.43 -0.09
C LYS A 51 -4.06 11.02 -1.54
N GLN A 52 -2.93 11.40 -2.13
CA GLN A 52 -2.60 11.03 -3.51
C GLN A 52 -2.41 9.51 -3.68
N ARG A 53 -1.99 8.81 -2.61
CA ARG A 53 -1.87 7.34 -2.60
C ARG A 53 -3.16 6.64 -3.00
N HIS A 54 -4.32 7.17 -2.63
CA HIS A 54 -5.61 6.58 -3.00
C HIS A 54 -5.79 6.48 -4.52
N LYS A 55 -5.34 7.49 -5.28
CA LYS A 55 -5.41 7.46 -6.76
C LYS A 55 -4.56 6.32 -7.33
N ILE A 56 -3.36 6.14 -6.77
CA ILE A 56 -2.43 5.07 -7.16
C ILE A 56 -3.03 3.70 -6.81
N GLU A 57 -3.59 3.54 -5.60
CA GLU A 57 -4.26 2.30 -5.18
C GLU A 57 -5.46 1.97 -6.06
N ASN A 58 -6.26 2.97 -6.45
CA ASN A 58 -7.37 2.77 -7.39
C ASN A 58 -6.88 2.32 -8.76
N MET A 59 -5.80 2.90 -9.28
CA MET A 59 -5.17 2.43 -10.53
C MET A 59 -4.74 0.97 -10.42
N PHE A 60 -4.05 0.60 -9.34
CA PHE A 60 -3.64 -0.79 -9.12
C PHE A 60 -4.82 -1.74 -8.91
N GLY A 61 -5.91 -1.28 -8.29
CA GLY A 61 -7.16 -2.03 -8.17
C GLY A 61 -7.69 -2.41 -9.54
N LYS A 62 -7.86 -1.42 -10.42
CA LYS A 62 -8.34 -1.64 -11.79
C LYS A 62 -7.41 -2.54 -12.61
N LEU A 63 -6.08 -2.40 -12.44
CA LEU A 63 -5.11 -3.29 -13.08
C LEU A 63 -5.20 -4.73 -12.56
N LYS A 64 -5.58 -4.93 -11.29
CA LYS A 64 -5.75 -6.26 -10.69
C LYS A 64 -7.06 -6.94 -11.08
N ASP A 65 -8.06 -6.21 -11.57
CA ASP A 65 -9.26 -6.82 -12.14
C ASP A 65 -8.94 -7.70 -13.36
N TRP A 66 -7.82 -7.40 -14.04
CA TRP A 66 -7.30 -8.21 -15.11
C TRP A 66 -6.61 -9.45 -14.55
N ARG A 67 -7.33 -10.58 -14.56
CA ARG A 67 -6.85 -11.87 -14.03
C ARG A 67 -5.43 -12.22 -14.47
N ARG A 68 -5.06 -11.95 -15.73
CA ARG A 68 -3.70 -12.19 -16.26
C ARG A 68 -2.61 -11.40 -15.53
N ILE A 69 -2.88 -10.13 -15.23
CA ILE A 69 -1.94 -9.25 -14.51
C ILE A 69 -1.88 -9.62 -13.03
N HIS A 70 -3.04 -9.85 -12.40
CA HIS A 70 -3.13 -10.20 -10.98
C HIS A 70 -2.33 -11.46 -10.61
N THR A 71 -2.46 -12.49 -11.44
CA THR A 71 -1.82 -13.80 -11.19
C THR A 71 -0.41 -13.91 -11.77
N ARG A 72 0.05 -12.89 -12.52
CA ARG A 72 1.37 -12.85 -13.15
C ARG A 72 1.68 -14.13 -13.93
N TYR A 73 0.76 -14.56 -14.80
CA TYR A 73 0.94 -15.77 -15.62
C TYR A 73 2.12 -15.66 -16.60
N ASP A 74 2.50 -14.45 -17.00
CA ASP A 74 3.58 -14.21 -17.96
C ASP A 74 4.96 -14.54 -17.35
N ARG A 75 5.66 -15.52 -17.94
CA ARG A 75 7.06 -15.86 -17.57
C ARG A 75 8.06 -14.79 -18.00
N CYS A 76 7.78 -14.06 -19.08
CA CYS A 76 8.67 -13.06 -19.64
C CYS A 76 8.31 -11.67 -19.12
N ALA A 77 9.31 -10.93 -18.63
CA ALA A 77 9.13 -9.57 -18.14
C ALA A 77 8.63 -8.61 -19.23
N HIS A 78 9.08 -8.80 -20.48
CA HIS A 78 8.63 -7.97 -21.61
C HIS A 78 7.14 -8.19 -21.91
N THR A 79 6.68 -9.45 -21.95
CA THR A 79 5.27 -9.77 -22.19
C THR A 79 4.38 -9.23 -21.07
N PHE A 80 4.84 -9.32 -19.82
CA PHE A 80 4.14 -8.75 -18.67
C PHE A 80 4.05 -7.22 -18.74
N PHE A 81 5.12 -6.54 -19.18
CA PHE A 81 5.09 -5.09 -19.37
C PHE A 81 4.10 -4.69 -20.47
N SER A 82 4.13 -5.37 -21.61
CA SER A 82 3.18 -5.14 -22.70
C SER A 82 1.73 -5.35 -22.25
N SER A 83 1.45 -6.38 -21.44
CA SER A 83 0.09 -6.62 -20.93
C SER A 83 -0.38 -5.54 -19.96
N ILE A 84 0.52 -5.01 -19.11
CA ILE A 84 0.23 -3.83 -18.27
C ILE A 84 -0.08 -2.61 -19.13
N CYS A 85 0.73 -2.34 -20.17
CA CYS A 85 0.51 -1.19 -21.06
C CYS A 85 -0.86 -1.27 -21.75
N ILE A 86 -1.24 -2.45 -22.25
CA ILE A 86 -2.55 -2.68 -22.87
C ILE A 86 -3.67 -2.45 -21.85
N ALA A 87 -3.59 -3.05 -20.66
CA ALA A 87 -4.61 -2.88 -19.64
C ALA A 87 -4.73 -1.41 -19.20
N ALA A 88 -3.61 -0.70 -19.04
CA ALA A 88 -3.61 0.72 -18.74
C ALA A 88 -4.28 1.54 -19.85
N ALA A 89 -3.94 1.30 -21.11
CA ALA A 89 -4.58 1.98 -22.24
C ALA A 89 -6.09 1.74 -22.26
N VAL A 90 -6.54 0.50 -22.06
CA VAL A 90 -7.98 0.17 -22.04
C VAL A 90 -8.69 0.81 -20.84
N ILE A 91 -8.11 0.78 -19.64
CA ILE A 91 -8.76 1.29 -18.41
C ILE A 91 -8.86 2.83 -18.40
N PHE A 92 -7.88 3.52 -18.99
CA PHE A 92 -7.77 4.98 -18.88
C PHE A 92 -8.21 5.74 -20.13
N TRP A 93 -8.36 5.07 -21.27
CA TRP A 93 -8.71 5.70 -22.55
C TRP A 93 -10.07 5.26 -23.13
N LEU A 94 -10.55 4.07 -22.79
CA LEU A 94 -11.90 3.57 -23.14
C LEU A 94 -12.83 3.68 -21.94
#